data_AF-A0A3D2AYP4-F1
#
_entry.id   AF-A0A3D2AYP4-F1
#
_cell.length_a   1.000
_cell.length_b   1.000
_cell.length_c   1.000
_cell.angle_alpha   90.00
_cell.angle_beta   90.00
_cell.angle_gamma   90.00
#
_symmetry.space_group_name_H-M   'P 1'
#
loop_
_entity.id
_entity.type
_entity.pdbx_description
1 polymer ?
#
loop_
_entity_poly.entity_id
_entity_poly.type
_entity_poly.pdbx_seq_one_letter_code
_entity_poly.pdbx_strand_id
1 'polypeptide(L)'
;VAPLARDRAKIGQLVKLGVVGGAPTIAGAWLGGLVYSPLWAVMFLGIGVGAIAQVVVQIVRQLVPDGPVMRFMSTAPALSGLSVGFVLMYATGMLVG
;
A
#
# COMPACT_ATOMS: atom_id res chain seq x y z
N VAL A 1 -2.32 5.21 -10.89
CA VAL A 1 -2.28 6.69 -10.76
C VAL A 1 -1.91 7.44 -12.06
N ALA A 2 -1.90 6.75 -13.20
CA ALA A 2 -1.55 7.33 -14.50
C ALA A 2 -2.58 8.27 -15.19
N PRO A 3 -3.87 8.43 -14.79
CA PRO A 3 -4.75 9.37 -15.50
C PRO A 3 -4.75 10.81 -14.97
N LEU A 4 -4.37 11.07 -13.71
CA LEU A 4 -4.44 12.43 -13.13
C LEU A 4 -3.27 13.34 -13.55
N ALA A 5 -2.19 12.78 -14.09
CA ALA A 5 -1.03 13.55 -14.54
C ALA A 5 -1.30 14.33 -15.85
N ARG A 6 -2.41 14.05 -16.54
CA ARG A 6 -2.77 14.70 -17.81
C ARG A 6 -3.57 16.00 -17.64
N ASP A 7 -4.15 16.24 -16.48
CA ASP A 7 -4.96 17.44 -16.24
C ASP A 7 -4.33 18.28 -15.12
N ARG A 8 -4.44 19.62 -15.18
CA ARG A 8 -3.87 20.49 -14.13
C ARG A 8 -4.64 20.23 -12.84
N ALA A 9 -4.16 19.28 -12.03
CA ALA A 9 -4.77 18.93 -10.76
C ALA A 9 -4.83 20.18 -9.88
N LYS A 10 -6.03 20.71 -9.69
CA LYS A 10 -6.26 21.84 -8.78
C LYS A 10 -5.87 21.40 -7.38
N ILE A 11 -5.17 22.25 -6.63
CA ILE A 11 -4.70 21.96 -5.26
C ILE A 11 -5.85 21.39 -4.39
N GLY A 12 -7.07 21.92 -4.55
CA GLY A 12 -8.25 21.40 -3.85
C GLY A 12 -8.61 19.94 -4.16
N GLN A 13 -8.33 19.43 -5.36
CA GLN A 13 -8.56 18.02 -5.70
C GLN A 13 -7.49 17.12 -5.09
N LEU A 14 -6.24 17.59 -5.00
CA LEU A 14 -5.17 16.90 -4.28
C LEU A 14 -5.48 16.79 -2.79
N VAL A 15 -5.95 17.89 -2.18
CA VAL A 15 -6.40 17.88 -0.77
C VAL A 15 -7.54 16.89 -0.57
N LYS A 16 -8.56 16.88 -1.44
CA LYS A 16 -9.66 15.90 -1.36
C LYS A 16 -9.17 14.46 -1.46
N LEU A 17 -8.27 14.15 -2.39
CA LEU A 17 -7.68 12.82 -2.52
C LEU A 17 -6.85 12.45 -1.28
N GLY A 18 -6.08 13.40 -0.75
CA GLY A 18 -5.32 13.25 0.49
C GLY A 18 -6.23 12.99 1.69
N VAL A 19 -7.39 13.64 1.80
CA VAL A 19 -8.36 13.40 2.86
C VAL A 19 -9.00 12.03 2.72
N VAL A 20 -9.38 11.61 1.51
CA VAL A 20 -9.98 10.28 1.27
C VAL A 20 -9.00 9.16 1.63
N GLY A 21 -7.71 9.32 1.36
CA GLY A 21 -6.69 8.37 1.78
C GLY A 21 -6.34 8.48 3.27
N GLY A 22 -6.09 9.69 3.77
CA GLY A 22 -5.50 9.94 5.08
C GLY A 22 -6.48 9.91 6.25
N ALA A 23 -7.72 10.41 6.07
CA ALA A 23 -8.72 10.40 7.14
C ALA A 23 -9.01 8.97 7.69
N PRO A 24 -9.26 7.96 6.84
CA PRO A 24 -9.43 6.59 7.33
C PRO A 24 -8.14 6.00 7.90
N THR A 25 -6.95 6.40 7.45
CA THR A 25 -5.67 5.95 8.04
C THR A 25 -5.49 6.47 9.46
N ILE A 26 -5.81 7.74 9.72
CA ILE A 26 -5.74 8.31 11.08
C ILE A 26 -6.71 7.58 12.02
N ALA A 27 -7.95 7.38 11.57
CA ALA A 27 -8.96 6.65 12.34
C ALA A 27 -8.50 5.20 12.61
N GLY A 28 -7.96 4.52 11.60
CA GLY A 28 -7.41 3.17 11.73
C GLY A 28 -6.22 3.09 12.69
N ALA A 29 -5.33 4.09 12.69
CA ALA A 29 -4.18 4.13 13.59
C ALA A 29 -4.59 4.31 15.05
N TRP A 30 -5.60 5.15 15.34
CA TRP A 30 -6.15 5.26 16.69
C TRP A 30 -6.83 3.96 17.14
N LEU A 31 -7.64 3.36 16.26
CA LEU A 31 -8.30 2.09 16.57
C LEU A 31 -7.29 0.95 16.79
N GLY A 32 -6.22 0.88 15.99
CA GLY A 32 -5.17 -0.13 16.16
C GLY A 32 -4.27 0.11 17.37
N GLY A 33 -3.93 1.38 17.65
CA GLY A 33 -3.01 1.75 18.73
C GLY A 33 -3.62 1.76 20.13
N LEU A 34 -4.95 1.89 20.24
CA LEU A 34 -5.68 1.90 21.51
C LEU A 34 -6.22 0.51 21.93
N VAL A 35 -5.92 -0.53 21.15
CA VAL A 35 -6.30 -1.91 21.46
C VAL A 35 -5.26 -2.54 22.37
N TYR A 36 -5.58 -2.61 23.66
CA TYR A 36 -4.71 -3.21 24.68
C TYR A 36 -4.89 -4.74 24.81
N SER A 37 -5.88 -5.33 24.14
CA SER A 37 -6.12 -6.78 24.17
C SER A 37 -5.38 -7.49 23.02
N PRO A 38 -4.55 -8.51 23.32
CA PRO A 38 -3.80 -9.25 22.29
C PRO A 38 -4.67 -9.88 21.19
N LEU A 39 -5.86 -10.39 21.56
CA LEU A 39 -6.79 -11.00 20.62
C LEU A 39 -7.27 -10.00 19.57
N TRP A 40 -7.73 -8.84 20.02
CA TRP A 40 -8.21 -7.77 19.13
C TRP A 40 -7.09 -7.19 18.27
N ALA A 41 -5.88 -7.04 18.82
CA ALA A 41 -4.73 -6.55 18.06
C ALA A 41 -4.39 -7.46 16.87
N VAL A 42 -4.34 -8.78 17.10
CA VAL A 42 -4.07 -9.76 16.03
C VAL A 42 -5.20 -9.77 15.00
N MET A 43 -6.46 -9.68 15.43
CA MET A 43 -7.61 -9.62 14.51
C MET A 43 -7.55 -8.37 13.61
N PHE A 44 -7.31 -7.19 14.18
CA PHE A 44 -7.18 -5.95 13.39
C PHE A 44 -5.96 -5.96 12.49
N LEU A 45 -4.83 -6.48 12.97
CA LEU A 45 -3.62 -6.65 12.15
C LEU A 45 -3.90 -7.60 10.97
N GLY A 46 -4.57 -8.73 11.21
CA GLY A 46 -4.95 -9.70 10.18
C GLY A 46 -5.86 -9.08 9.12
N ILE A 47 -6.86 -8.30 9.53
CA ILE A 47 -7.74 -7.57 8.62
C ILE A 47 -6.94 -6.54 7.80
N GLY A 48 -6.05 -5.79 8.44
CA GLY A 48 -5.20 -4.79 7.77
C GLY A 48 -4.27 -5.44 6.73
N VAL A 49 -3.60 -6.53 7.09
CA VAL A 49 -2.75 -7.31 6.16
C VAL A 49 -3.57 -7.85 5.00
N GLY A 50 -4.77 -8.38 5.26
CA GLY A 50 -5.69 -8.87 4.22
C GLY A 50 -6.11 -7.76 3.24
N ALA A 51 -6.44 -6.57 3.76
CA ALA A 51 -6.80 -5.43 2.93
C ALA A 51 -5.64 -4.96 2.04
N ILE A 52 -4.43 -4.86 2.59
CA ILE A 52 -3.22 -4.49 1.83
C ILE A 52 -2.96 -5.54 0.74
N ALA A 53 -3.05 -6.83 1.07
CA ALA A 53 -2.85 -7.91 0.11
C ALA A 53 -3.83 -7.82 -1.07
N GLN A 54 -5.11 -7.50 -0.81
CA GLN A 54 -6.10 -7.29 -1.87
C GLN A 54 -5.73 -6.13 -2.80
N VAL A 55 -5.27 -5.00 -2.24
CA VAL A 55 -4.82 -3.84 -3.02
C VAL A 55 -3.60 -4.20 -3.87
N VAL A 56 -2.63 -4.93 -3.32
CA VAL A 56 -1.46 -5.39 -4.08
C VAL A 56 -1.89 -6.26 -5.26
N VAL A 57 -2.81 -7.20 -5.08
CA VAL A 57 -3.34 -8.03 -6.17
C VAL A 57 -4.04 -7.17 -7.23
N GLN A 58 -4.82 -6.16 -6.83
CA GLN A 58 -5.45 -5.23 -7.77
C GLN A 58 -4.42 -4.43 -8.58
N ILE A 59 -3.38 -3.91 -7.93
CA ILE A 59 -2.30 -3.16 -8.60
C ILE A 59 -1.56 -4.06 -9.59
N VAL A 60 -1.18 -5.28 -9.18
CA VAL A 60 -0.49 -6.23 -10.06
C VAL A 60 -1.36 -6.57 -11.27
N ARG A 61 -2.66 -6.83 -11.07
CA ARG A 61 -3.59 -7.08 -12.20
C ARG A 61 -3.71 -5.88 -13.13
N GLN A 62 -3.67 -4.65 -12.62
CA GLN A 62 -3.69 -3.43 -13.44
C GLN A 62 -2.38 -3.22 -14.22
N LEU A 63 -1.24 -3.64 -13.67
CA LEU A 63 0.07 -3.55 -14.33
C LEU A 63 0.28 -4.62 -15.40
N VAL A 64 -0.49 -5.71 -15.36
CA VAL A 64 -0.38 -6.85 -16.30
C VAL A 64 -1.64 -6.95 -17.16
N PRO A 65 -1.86 -6.04 -18.13
CA PRO A 65 -3.08 -6.01 -18.93
C PRO A 65 -3.28 -7.25 -19.82
N ASP A 66 -2.21 -7.89 -20.31
CA ASP A 66 -2.30 -8.89 -21.40
C ASP A 66 -1.53 -10.21 -21.17
N GLY A 67 -1.23 -10.61 -19.92
CA GLY A 67 -0.44 -11.83 -19.68
C GLY A 67 -0.57 -12.49 -18.30
N PRO A 68 0.02 -13.69 -18.10
CA PRO A 68 0.03 -14.35 -16.81
C PRO A 68 0.80 -13.51 -15.78
N VAL A 69 0.19 -13.24 -14.62
CA VAL A 69 0.84 -12.52 -13.50
C VAL A 69 2.20 -13.12 -13.15
N MET A 70 2.33 -14.45 -13.22
CA MET A 70 3.57 -15.16 -12.99
C MET A 70 4.71 -14.69 -13.92
N ARG A 71 4.41 -14.45 -15.20
CA ARG A 71 5.39 -14.00 -16.19
C ARG A 71 5.88 -12.58 -15.89
N PHE A 72 4.99 -11.71 -15.43
CA PHE A 72 5.36 -10.36 -15.00
C PHE A 72 6.21 -10.37 -13.74
N MET A 73 5.86 -11.18 -12.73
CA MET A 73 6.66 -11.31 -11.50
C MET A 73 8.07 -11.87 -11.78
N SER A 74 8.23 -12.67 -12.83
CA SER A 74 9.53 -13.17 -13.30
C SER A 74 10.32 -12.17 -14.16
N THR A 75 9.80 -10.97 -14.43
CA THR A 75 10.57 -9.95 -15.17
C THR A 75 11.58 -9.25 -14.26
N ALA A 76 12.76 -8.95 -14.81
CA ALA A 76 13.83 -8.28 -14.09
C ALA A 76 13.41 -6.94 -13.42
N PRO A 77 12.56 -6.09 -14.02
CA PRO A 77 12.11 -4.85 -13.37
C PRO A 77 11.18 -5.09 -12.17
N ALA A 78 10.28 -6.07 -12.25
CA ALA A 78 9.37 -6.39 -11.15
C ALA A 78 10.13 -6.97 -9.94
N LEU A 79 11.06 -7.89 -10.22
CA LEU A 79 11.87 -8.52 -9.17
C LEU A 79 12.84 -7.52 -8.53
N SER A 80 13.51 -6.69 -9.32
CA SER A 80 14.39 -5.65 -8.78
C SER A 80 13.62 -4.61 -7.96
N GLY A 81 12.45 -4.16 -8.43
CA GLY A 81 11.59 -3.26 -7.68
C GLY A 81 11.13 -3.84 -6.34
N LEU A 82 10.72 -5.12 -6.33
CA LEU A 82 10.34 -5.83 -5.11
C LEU A 82 11.51 -5.92 -4.12
N SER A 83 12.68 -6.36 -4.59
CA SER A 83 13.89 -6.48 -3.77
C SER A 83 14.33 -5.13 -3.21
N VAL A 84 14.34 -4.07 -4.01
CA VAL A 84 14.67 -2.71 -3.57
C VAL A 84 13.67 -2.23 -2.51
N GLY A 85 12.38 -2.51 -2.70
CA GLY A 85 11.35 -2.19 -1.71
C GLY A 85 11.60 -2.85 -0.36
N PHE A 86 11.92 -4.15 -0.35
CA PHE A 86 12.26 -4.87 0.88
C PHE A 86 13.52 -4.31 1.56
N VAL A 87 14.57 -4.03 0.78
CA VAL A 87 15.81 -3.43 1.29
C VAL A 87 15.53 -2.07 1.94
N LEU A 88 14.76 -1.21 1.28
CA LEU A 88 14.39 0.10 1.82
C LEU A 88 13.57 -0.05 3.11
N MET A 89 12.56 -0.93 3.12
CA MET A 89 11.74 -1.16 4.31
C MET A 89 12.59 -1.61 5.50
N TYR A 90 13.48 -2.59 5.30
CA TYR A 90 14.36 -3.09 6.35
C TYR A 90 15.37 -2.03 6.82
N ALA A 91 15.99 -1.30 5.89
CA ALA A 91 16.93 -0.24 6.21
C ALA A 91 16.26 0.87 7.03
N THR A 92 15.05 1.28 6.65
CA THR A 92 14.29 2.27 7.43
C THR A 92 13.90 1.74 8.81
N GLY A 93 13.55 0.45 8.91
CA GLY A 93 13.26 -0.20 10.20
C GLY A 93 14.49 -0.24 11.12
N MET A 94 15.67 -0.50 10.57
CA MET A 94 16.93 -0.50 11.32
C MET A 94 17.40 0.90 11.73
N LEU A 95 17.02 1.94 10.98
CA LEU A 95 17.40 3.32 11.27
C LEU A 95 16.48 3.98 12.31
N VAL A 96 15.20 3.59 12.35
CA VAL A 96 14.20 4.13 13.28
C VAL A 96 14.04 3.28 14.54
N GLY A 97 14.23 1.96 14.43
CA GLY A 97 14.19 1.01 15.54
C GLY A 97 15.45 1.06 16.41
#